data_AF-A0A2E4Y4Z5-F1
#
_entry.id   AF-A0A2E4Y4Z5-F1
#
_cell.length_a   1.000
_cell.length_b   1.000
_cell.length_c   1.000
_cell.angle_alpha   90.00
_cell.angle_beta   90.00
_cell.angle_gamma   90.00
#
_symmetry.space_group_name_H-M   'P 1'
#
loop_
_entity.id
_entity.type
_entity.pdbx_description
1 polymer ?
#
loop_
_entity_poly.entity_id
_entity_poly.type
_entity_poly.pdbx_seq_one_letter_code
_entity_poly.pdbx_strand_id
1 'polypeptide(L)'
;MKKFFVFSILLGFILRIGELCAYELKVMSFNIKRGGLGRLPAVIEFIKRENPDIVGIQEADFSLKKMATQLDYHYDQLSSILSRFPIVEKIKKRGLKKRDGVLIQIPKEVSGKENEIIGFFNVHLPPYPYTPYLVRDGKKPFERHRLRELKKVMKKVS
;
A
#
# COMPACT_ATOMS: atom_id res chain seq x y z
N MET A 1 -46.28 19.74 -25.85
CA MET A 1 -44.86 19.48 -26.19
C MET A 1 -43.86 19.77 -25.06
N LYS A 2 -44.06 20.77 -24.17
CA LYS A 2 -43.10 21.08 -23.08
C LYS A 2 -43.05 20.04 -21.93
N LYS A 3 -44.12 19.27 -21.66
CA LYS A 3 -44.18 18.30 -20.55
C LYS A 3 -43.33 17.04 -20.76
N PHE A 4 -43.08 16.63 -22.02
CA PHE A 4 -42.23 15.48 -22.34
C PHE A 4 -40.73 15.79 -22.19
N PHE A 5 -40.33 17.05 -22.38
CA PHE A 5 -38.93 17.47 -22.27
C PHE A 5 -38.43 17.45 -20.82
N VAL A 6 -39.29 17.82 -19.86
CA VAL A 6 -38.96 17.82 -18.43
C VAL A 6 -38.81 16.40 -17.87
N PHE A 7 -39.60 15.44 -18.37
CA PHE A 7 -39.53 14.04 -17.92
C PHE A 7 -38.22 13.36 -18.37
N SER A 8 -37.71 13.71 -19.57
CA SER A 8 -36.44 13.18 -20.08
C SER A 8 -35.21 13.71 -19.33
N ILE A 9 -35.26 14.94 -18.83
CA ILE A 9 -34.18 15.53 -18.01
C ILE A 9 -34.16 14.91 -16.61
N LEU A 10 -35.33 14.66 -16.02
CA LEU A 10 -35.44 14.03 -14.69
C LEU A 10 -34.99 12.56 -14.69
N LEU A 11 -35.33 11.81 -15.75
CA LEU A 11 -34.90 10.41 -15.91
C LEU A 11 -33.39 10.31 -16.18
N GLY A 12 -32.83 11.24 -16.97
CA GLY A 12 -31.38 11.33 -17.21
C GLY A 12 -30.59 11.73 -15.97
N PHE A 13 -31.18 12.49 -15.05
CA PHE A 13 -30.58 12.82 -13.76
C PHE A 13 -30.57 11.62 -12.81
N ILE A 14 -31.68 10.88 -12.70
CA ILE A 14 -31.77 9.69 -11.83
C ILE A 14 -30.81 8.58 -12.29
N LEU A 15 -30.61 8.41 -13.61
CA LEU A 15 -29.63 7.46 -14.15
C LEU A 15 -28.17 7.85 -13.88
N ARG A 16 -27.85 9.12 -13.63
CA ARG A 16 -26.49 9.59 -13.32
C ARG A 16 -26.10 9.47 -11.84
N ILE A 17 -27.05 9.30 -10.93
CA ILE A 17 -26.74 9.17 -9.49
C ILE A 17 -26.05 7.82 -9.20
N GLY A 18 -26.16 6.85 -10.11
CA GLY A 18 -25.47 5.55 -10.02
C GLY A 18 -23.95 5.59 -10.19
N GLU A 19 -23.36 6.73 -10.61
CA GLU A 19 -21.91 6.85 -10.88
C GLU A 19 -21.08 7.44 -9.70
N LEU A 20 -21.71 7.77 -8.58
CA LEU A 20 -21.03 8.30 -7.38
C LEU A 20 -20.88 7.26 -6.26
N CYS A 21 -20.79 5.97 -6.60
CA CYS A 21 -20.41 4.93 -5.63
C CYS A 21 -18.90 5.02 -5.36
N ALA A 22 -18.52 5.80 -4.36
CA ALA A 22 -17.22 5.63 -3.71
C ALA A 22 -17.24 4.30 -2.94
N TYR A 23 -16.39 3.35 -3.32
CA TYR A 23 -16.22 2.10 -2.58
C TYR A 23 -15.22 2.29 -1.43
N GLU A 24 -15.44 1.57 -0.33
CA GLU A 24 -14.54 1.61 0.83
C GLU A 24 -13.49 0.50 0.71
N LEU A 25 -12.24 0.84 1.04
CA LEU A 25 -11.16 -0.13 1.21
C LEU A 25 -10.64 -0.05 2.65
N LYS A 26 -10.76 -1.14 3.40
CA LYS A 26 -10.20 -1.26 4.74
C LYS A 26 -8.73 -1.67 4.66
N VAL A 27 -7.84 -0.72 4.96
CA VAL A 27 -6.40 -0.93 4.94
C VAL A 27 -5.85 -1.06 6.35
N MET A 28 -4.92 -2.00 6.56
CA MET A 28 -4.22 -2.19 7.82
C MET A 28 -2.70 -2.12 7.60
N SER A 29 -1.96 -1.48 8.50
CA SER A 29 -0.50 -1.45 8.45
C SER A 29 0.12 -1.47 9.83
N PHE A 30 1.06 -2.39 10.06
CA PHE A 30 1.75 -2.52 11.35
C PHE A 30 3.03 -3.38 11.24
N ASN A 31 3.90 -3.22 12.23
CA ASN A 31 5.15 -3.97 12.35
C ASN A 31 4.97 -5.12 13.36
N ILE A 32 5.37 -6.34 12.97
CA ILE A 32 5.24 -7.53 13.84
C ILE A 32 6.54 -8.00 14.46
N LYS A 33 7.67 -7.34 14.17
CA LYS A 33 9.03 -7.60 14.65
C LYS A 33 9.47 -9.06 14.52
N ARG A 34 10.51 -9.32 13.72
CA ARG A 34 11.08 -10.68 13.56
C ARG A 34 10.03 -11.75 13.21
N GLY A 35 9.15 -11.46 12.26
CA GLY A 35 8.09 -12.36 11.81
C GLY A 35 7.02 -12.71 12.85
N GLY A 36 6.87 -11.90 13.90
CA GLY A 36 5.88 -12.18 14.94
C GLY A 36 6.23 -13.39 15.80
N LEU A 37 7.52 -13.66 16.03
CA LEU A 37 7.99 -14.79 16.83
C LEU A 37 7.24 -14.89 18.17
N GLY A 38 6.64 -16.06 18.44
CA GLY A 38 5.85 -16.34 19.65
C GLY A 38 4.41 -15.77 19.65
N ARG A 39 4.04 -14.95 18.66
CA ARG A 39 2.73 -14.26 18.60
C ARG A 39 2.03 -14.31 17.24
N LEU A 40 2.61 -15.02 16.26
CA LEU A 40 2.06 -15.12 14.91
C LEU A 40 0.59 -15.58 14.87
N PRO A 41 0.14 -16.57 15.67
CA PRO A 41 -1.28 -16.94 15.70
C PRO A 41 -2.18 -15.77 16.12
N ALA A 42 -1.79 -15.01 17.16
CA ALA A 42 -2.55 -13.85 17.61
C ALA A 42 -2.59 -12.73 16.56
N VAL A 43 -1.50 -12.53 15.81
CA VAL A 43 -1.47 -11.60 14.68
C VAL A 43 -2.46 -12.02 13.59
N ILE A 44 -2.50 -13.31 13.25
CA ILE A 44 -3.39 -13.84 12.21
C ILE A 44 -4.85 -13.71 12.67
N GLU A 45 -5.16 -14.07 13.91
CA GLU A 45 -6.50 -13.91 14.47
C GLU A 45 -6.93 -12.43 14.54
N PHE A 46 -6.01 -11.53 14.86
CA PHE A 46 -6.29 -10.09 14.79
C PHE A 46 -6.63 -9.65 13.36
N ILE A 47 -5.85 -10.05 12.35
CA ILE A 47 -6.16 -9.71 10.95
C ILE A 47 -7.50 -10.30 10.54
N LYS A 48 -7.81 -11.57 10.88
CA LYS A 48 -9.11 -12.18 10.58
C LYS A 48 -10.26 -11.41 11.19
N ARG A 49 -10.15 -11.06 12.48
CA ARG A 49 -11.19 -10.34 13.22
C ARG A 49 -11.43 -8.96 12.64
N GLU A 50 -10.37 -8.22 12.36
CA GLU A 50 -10.50 -6.88 11.78
C GLU A 50 -10.87 -6.92 10.30
N ASN A 51 -10.64 -8.04 9.61
CA ASN A 51 -11.07 -8.27 8.23
C ASN A 51 -10.69 -7.12 7.27
N PRO A 52 -9.40 -6.74 7.14
CA PRO A 52 -8.95 -5.71 6.20
C PRO A 52 -8.83 -6.26 4.76
N ASP A 53 -9.04 -5.41 3.77
CA ASP A 53 -8.87 -5.73 2.34
C ASP A 53 -7.40 -5.88 1.98
N ILE A 54 -6.56 -5.01 2.53
CA ILE A 54 -5.13 -4.93 2.21
C ILE A 54 -4.34 -4.73 3.51
N VAL A 55 -3.25 -5.48 3.67
CA VAL A 55 -2.38 -5.39 4.85
C VAL A 55 -0.93 -5.17 4.43
N GLY A 56 -0.34 -4.08 4.89
CA GLY A 56 1.11 -3.86 4.86
C GLY A 56 1.74 -4.31 6.17
N ILE A 57 2.65 -5.28 6.14
CA ILE A 57 3.26 -5.83 7.36
C ILE A 57 4.75 -5.51 7.34
N GLN A 58 5.27 -4.79 8.33
CA GLN A 58 6.72 -4.62 8.47
C GLN A 58 7.33 -5.75 9.32
N GLU A 59 8.57 -6.12 8.98
CA GLU A 59 9.32 -7.22 9.62
C GLU A 59 8.54 -8.56 9.63
N ALA A 60 7.79 -8.85 8.57
CA ALA A 60 7.11 -10.14 8.45
C ALA A 60 8.09 -11.30 8.22
N ASP A 61 9.27 -11.03 7.66
CA ASP A 61 10.32 -12.00 7.35
C ASP A 61 9.73 -13.27 6.69
N PHE A 62 10.00 -14.45 7.24
CA PHE A 62 9.52 -15.73 6.73
C PHE A 62 8.03 -16.00 6.99
N SER A 63 7.37 -15.21 7.86
CA SER A 63 6.01 -15.50 8.31
C SER A 63 4.93 -15.11 7.30
N LEU A 64 5.22 -14.19 6.38
CA LEU A 64 4.22 -13.61 5.47
C LEU A 64 3.49 -14.68 4.64
N LYS A 65 4.22 -15.64 4.05
CA LYS A 65 3.61 -16.75 3.29
C LYS A 65 2.63 -17.56 4.15
N LYS A 66 3.00 -17.87 5.40
CA LYS A 66 2.12 -18.60 6.32
C LYS A 66 0.86 -17.79 6.65
N MET A 67 1.00 -16.49 6.87
CA MET A 67 -0.14 -15.59 7.08
C MET A 67 -1.07 -15.59 5.87
N ALA A 68 -0.53 -15.42 4.66
CA ALA A 68 -1.28 -15.44 3.41
C ALA A 68 -2.09 -16.73 3.26
N THR A 69 -1.47 -17.89 3.50
CA THR A 69 -2.15 -19.19 3.43
C THR A 69 -3.27 -19.33 4.47
N GLN A 70 -3.07 -18.87 5.70
CA GLN A 70 -4.09 -19.00 6.76
C GLN A 70 -5.23 -17.97 6.67
N LEU A 71 -5.00 -16.86 5.97
CA LEU A 71 -5.98 -15.81 5.74
C LEU A 71 -6.72 -15.99 4.41
N ASP A 72 -6.21 -16.83 3.51
CA ASP A 72 -6.62 -16.93 2.10
C ASP A 72 -6.44 -15.61 1.33
N TYR A 73 -5.28 -14.97 1.52
CA TYR A 73 -4.95 -13.69 0.88
C TYR A 73 -3.86 -13.90 -0.19
N HIS A 74 -3.93 -13.13 -1.26
CA HIS A 74 -2.80 -12.92 -2.16
C HIS A 74 -1.66 -12.20 -1.43
N TYR A 75 -0.41 -12.44 -1.85
CA TYR A 75 0.73 -11.80 -1.20
C TYR A 75 1.91 -11.50 -2.14
N ASP A 76 2.69 -10.49 -1.75
CA ASP A 76 4.04 -10.27 -2.29
C ASP A 76 5.07 -10.23 -1.17
N GLN A 77 5.97 -11.21 -1.19
CA GLN A 77 7.00 -11.40 -0.16
C GLN A 77 8.00 -10.25 -0.08
N LEU A 78 8.32 -9.60 -1.20
CA LEU A 78 9.34 -8.55 -1.24
C LEU A 78 8.81 -7.21 -0.75
N SER A 79 7.55 -6.90 -1.07
CA SER A 79 6.85 -5.70 -0.62
C SER A 79 6.17 -5.89 0.75
N SER A 80 6.11 -7.13 1.23
CA SER A 80 5.50 -7.50 2.52
C SER A 80 4.04 -7.05 2.62
N ILE A 81 3.27 -7.38 1.58
CA ILE A 81 1.87 -6.99 1.39
C ILE A 81 1.01 -8.24 1.29
N LEU A 82 -0.15 -8.22 1.97
CA LEU A 82 -1.26 -9.16 1.83
C LEU A 82 -2.46 -8.44 1.22
N SER A 83 -3.25 -9.11 0.39
CA SER A 83 -4.43 -8.54 -0.28
C SER A 83 -5.51 -9.60 -0.47
N ARG A 84 -6.77 -9.29 -0.17
CA ARG A 84 -7.92 -10.13 -0.57
C ARG A 84 -8.13 -10.16 -2.07
N PHE A 85 -7.65 -9.13 -2.77
CA PHE A 85 -7.79 -9.02 -4.21
C PHE A 85 -6.50 -9.40 -4.95
N PRO A 86 -6.59 -9.83 -6.23
CA PRO A 86 -5.43 -10.26 -7.00
C PRO A 86 -4.35 -9.19 -7.14
N ILE A 87 -3.09 -9.58 -6.90
CA ILE A 87 -1.92 -8.77 -7.19
C ILE A 87 -1.52 -9.02 -8.65
N VAL A 88 -1.72 -8.01 -9.50
CA VAL A 88 -1.50 -8.12 -10.96
C VAL A 88 -0.09 -7.69 -11.38
N GLU A 89 0.54 -6.81 -10.63
CA GLU A 89 1.92 -6.38 -10.90
C GLU A 89 2.70 -6.12 -9.62
N LYS A 90 4.02 -6.28 -9.69
CA LYS A 90 4.95 -6.00 -8.59
C LYS A 90 5.83 -4.82 -8.98
N ILE A 91 5.71 -3.72 -8.25
CA ILE A 91 6.42 -2.48 -8.55
C ILE A 91 7.88 -2.63 -8.13
N LYS A 92 8.77 -2.70 -9.12
CA LYS A 92 10.21 -2.80 -8.89
C LYS A 92 10.78 -1.39 -8.68
N LYS A 93 11.40 -1.14 -7.53
CA LYS A 93 12.21 0.06 -7.33
C LYS A 93 13.56 -0.13 -8.03
N ARG A 94 13.82 0.68 -9.06
CA ARG A 94 15.04 0.59 -9.87
C ARG A 94 16.28 0.81 -8.98
N GLY A 95 17.17 -0.19 -8.91
CA GLY A 95 18.45 -0.09 -8.19
C GLY A 95 18.44 -0.48 -6.70
N LEU A 96 17.34 -1.02 -6.15
CA LEU A 96 17.29 -1.53 -4.77
C LEU A 96 16.81 -3.00 -4.74
N LYS A 97 17.32 -3.79 -3.78
CA LYS A 97 16.93 -5.20 -3.58
C LYS A 97 15.51 -5.36 -3.01
N LYS A 98 14.91 -4.30 -2.45
CA LYS A 98 13.55 -4.30 -1.89
C LYS A 98 12.53 -3.73 -2.88
N ARG A 99 11.36 -4.36 -2.94
CA ARG A 99 10.16 -3.80 -3.61
C ARG A 99 9.33 -3.13 -2.52
N ASP A 100 8.77 -1.97 -2.84
CA ASP A 100 7.99 -1.19 -1.86
C ASP A 100 6.49 -1.19 -2.20
N GLY A 101 6.06 -1.87 -3.29
CA GLY A 101 4.66 -1.82 -3.70
C GLY A 101 4.24 -2.80 -4.79
N VAL A 102 2.93 -2.87 -4.98
CA VAL A 102 2.21 -3.76 -5.92
C VAL A 102 1.07 -3.02 -6.60
N LEU A 103 0.65 -3.52 -7.76
CA LEU A 103 -0.64 -3.18 -8.37
C LEU A 103 -1.66 -4.26 -8.02
N ILE A 104 -2.82 -3.85 -7.55
CA ILE A 104 -3.92 -4.71 -7.11
C ILE A 104 -5.14 -4.41 -7.98
N GLN A 105 -5.73 -5.45 -8.56
CA GLN A 105 -6.97 -5.33 -9.32
C GLN A 105 -8.16 -5.37 -8.37
N ILE A 106 -8.97 -4.32 -8.36
CA ILE A 106 -10.20 -4.27 -7.56
C ILE A 106 -11.34 -4.84 -8.41
N PRO A 107 -12.07 -5.86 -7.91
CA PRO A 107 -13.19 -6.43 -8.65
C PRO A 107 -14.27 -5.38 -8.95
N LYS A 108 -14.98 -5.54 -10.06
CA LYS A 108 -16.07 -4.63 -10.46
C LYS A 108 -17.19 -4.62 -9.42
N GLU A 109 -17.44 -5.76 -8.78
CA GLU A 109 -18.45 -5.94 -7.74
C GLU A 109 -18.17 -5.10 -6.50
N VAL A 110 -16.88 -4.79 -6.26
CA VAL A 110 -16.44 -3.92 -5.16
C VAL A 110 -16.39 -2.47 -5.62
N SER A 111 -15.77 -2.19 -6.78
CA SER A 111 -15.47 -0.82 -7.20
C SER A 111 -16.56 -0.13 -8.01
N GLY A 112 -17.50 -0.89 -8.58
CA GLY A 112 -18.44 -0.42 -9.60
C GLY A 112 -17.81 -0.14 -10.96
N LYS A 113 -16.50 -0.35 -11.12
CA LYS A 113 -15.73 0.02 -12.32
C LYS A 113 -15.07 -1.19 -12.97
N GLU A 114 -15.04 -1.18 -14.29
CA GLU A 114 -14.29 -2.17 -15.06
C GLU A 114 -12.78 -1.90 -14.95
N ASN A 115 -12.01 -2.96 -14.68
CA ASN A 115 -10.54 -2.92 -14.66
C ASN A 115 -9.93 -1.86 -13.71
N GLU A 116 -10.55 -1.59 -12.57
CA GLU A 116 -9.99 -0.72 -11.55
C GLU A 116 -8.70 -1.34 -10.99
N ILE A 117 -7.59 -0.61 -11.08
CA ILE A 117 -6.29 -1.01 -10.55
C ILE A 117 -5.79 0.06 -9.59
N ILE A 118 -5.37 -0.35 -8.40
CA ILE A 118 -4.75 0.54 -7.41
C ILE A 118 -3.28 0.18 -7.20
N GLY A 119 -2.46 1.20 -6.94
CA GLY A 119 -1.09 1.02 -6.46
C GLY A 119 -1.06 1.03 -4.93
N PHE A 120 -0.54 -0.03 -4.32
CA PHE A 120 -0.36 -0.10 -2.86
C PHE A 120 1.12 -0.18 -2.51
N PHE A 121 1.56 0.64 -1.57
CA PHE A 121 2.95 0.72 -1.13
C PHE A 121 3.07 0.47 0.37
N ASN A 122 3.97 -0.43 0.75
CA ASN A 122 4.31 -0.70 2.15
C ASN A 122 5.79 -0.39 2.38
N VAL A 123 6.05 0.67 3.14
CA VAL A 123 7.40 1.22 3.30
C VAL A 123 7.88 1.02 4.73
N HIS A 124 8.99 0.28 4.88
CA HIS A 124 9.71 0.15 6.15
C HIS A 124 10.99 0.98 6.11
N LEU A 125 10.92 2.19 6.66
CA LEU A 125 12.05 3.11 6.71
C LEU A 125 13.15 2.59 7.66
N PRO A 126 14.43 2.84 7.36
CA PRO A 126 15.51 2.49 8.27
C PRO A 126 15.30 3.13 9.65
N PRO A 127 15.46 2.37 10.76
CA PRO A 127 15.33 2.93 12.10
C PRO A 127 16.51 3.84 12.46
N TYR A 128 17.65 3.67 11.77
CA TYR A 128 18.86 4.45 12.02
C TYR A 128 19.50 4.96 10.72
N PRO A 129 20.11 6.15 10.80
CA PRO A 129 20.10 7.07 11.94
C PRO A 129 18.73 7.76 12.06
N TYR A 130 18.17 7.81 13.27
CA TYR A 130 16.89 8.47 13.51
C TYR A 130 17.12 9.99 13.52
N THR A 131 16.78 10.62 12.40
CA THR A 131 17.02 12.05 12.16
C THR A 131 16.56 12.97 13.29
N PRO A 132 15.42 12.72 13.97
CA PRO A 132 15.02 13.52 15.12
C PRO A 132 16.03 13.53 16.28
N TYR A 133 16.72 12.41 16.55
CA TYR A 133 17.77 12.39 17.57
C TYR A 133 18.99 13.19 17.14
N LEU A 134 19.31 13.18 15.84
CA LEU A 134 20.39 14.04 15.33
C LEU A 134 20.04 15.52 15.53
N VAL A 135 18.81 15.92 15.20
CA VAL A 135 18.33 17.30 15.40
C VAL A 135 18.36 17.68 16.88
N ARG A 136 17.84 16.82 17.76
CA ARG A 136 17.89 17.01 19.23
C ARG A 136 19.33 17.20 19.72
N ASP A 137 20.26 16.40 19.19
CA ASP A 137 21.67 16.42 19.60
C ASP A 137 22.49 17.52 18.87
N GLY A 138 21.83 18.48 18.21
CA GLY A 138 22.47 19.59 17.48
C GLY A 138 23.26 19.15 16.24
N LYS A 139 23.09 17.90 15.80
CA LYS A 139 23.73 17.32 14.62
C LYS A 139 22.87 17.61 13.39
N LYS A 140 23.52 17.92 12.27
CA LYS A 140 22.83 18.05 10.99
C LYS A 140 22.13 16.72 10.65
N PRO A 141 20.88 16.74 10.13
CA PRO A 141 20.23 15.58 9.55
C PRO A 141 21.19 14.82 8.64
N PHE A 142 21.21 13.49 8.73
CA PHE A 142 22.20 12.66 8.05
C PHE A 142 22.26 12.96 6.53
N GLU A 143 23.31 13.65 6.08
CA GLU A 143 23.49 14.13 4.70
C GLU A 143 23.91 13.04 3.70
N ARG A 144 23.59 11.74 3.90
CA ARG A 144 24.04 10.70 2.95
C ARG A 144 23.54 10.93 1.53
N HIS A 145 22.32 11.44 1.36
CA HIS A 145 21.80 11.85 0.05
C HIS A 145 22.48 13.11 -0.47
N ARG A 146 22.70 14.12 0.39
CA ARG A 146 23.36 15.37 0.01
C ARG A 146 24.80 15.18 -0.43
N LEU A 147 25.58 14.34 0.28
CA LEU A 147 26.98 14.03 -0.07
C LEU A 147 27.12 13.28 -1.39
N ARG A 148 26.18 12.37 -1.72
CA ARG A 148 26.16 11.69 -3.03
C ARG A 148 25.82 12.65 -4.17
N GLU A 149 24.82 13.52 -3.97
CA GLU A 149 24.45 14.53 -4.96
C GLU A 149 25.53 15.61 -5.10
N LEU A 150 26.12 16.09 -4.00
CA LEU A 150 27.28 16.99 -4.01
C LEU A 150 28.46 16.38 -4.76
N LYS A 151 28.80 15.10 -4.51
CA LYS A 151 29.85 14.41 -5.27
C LYS A 151 29.54 14.30 -6.77
N LYS A 152 28.27 14.14 -7.17
CA LYS A 152 27.86 14.15 -8.58
C LYS A 152 27.99 15.53 -9.20
N VAL A 153 27.61 16.58 -8.48
CA VAL A 153 27.74 17.97 -8.93
C VAL A 153 29.21 18.35 -9.06
N MET A 154 30.03 18.04 -8.05
CA MET A 154 31.47 18.35 -8.05
C MET A 154 32.23 17.60 -9.16
N LYS A 155 31.86 16.36 -9.48
CA LYS A 155 32.43 15.61 -10.63
C LYS A 155 32.07 16.17 -12.01
N LYS A 156 31.05 17.01 -12.13
CA LYS A 156 30.66 17.64 -13.39
C LYS A 156 31.37 18.98 -13.65
N VAL A 157 32.03 19.53 -12.62
CA VAL A 157 32.70 20.84 -12.66
C VAL A 157 34.22 20.70 -12.72
N SER A 158 34.74 19.47 -12.57
CA SER A 158 36.13 19.07 -12.86
C SER A 158 36.24 18.46 -14.25
#